data_AF-A0A2S5MRS1-F1
#
_entry.id   AF-A0A2S5MRS1-F1
#
_cell.length_a   1.000
_cell.length_b   1.000
_cell.length_c   1.000
_cell.angle_alpha   90.00
_cell.angle_beta   90.00
_cell.angle_gamma   90.00
#
_symmetry.space_group_name_H-M   'P 1'
#
loop_
_entity.id
_entity.type
_entity.pdbx_description
1 polymer ?
#
loop_
_entity_poly.entity_id
_entity_poly.type
_entity_poly.pdbx_seq_one_letter_code
_entity_poly.pdbx_strand_id
1 'polypeptide(L)'
;MTHSIDTSNSASGLAALSICESLLLALGDLRIISEKDAIDVITDAATAHRSAGETSEHVALHREAAAILDRIIAGGNSVRRSRPVR
;
A
#
# COMPACT_ATOMS: atom_id res chain seq x y z
N MET A 1 12.67 11.91 -25.12
CA MET A 1 11.23 11.70 -24.91
C MET A 1 10.95 11.96 -23.44
N THR A 2 10.44 13.14 -23.12
CA THR A 2 9.98 13.50 -21.78
C THR A 2 8.76 12.64 -21.47
N HIS A 3 8.92 11.65 -20.60
CA HIS A 3 7.81 10.92 -20.01
C HIS A 3 7.03 11.95 -19.20
N SER A 4 5.91 12.45 -19.73
CA SER A 4 4.96 13.23 -18.95
C SER A 4 4.52 12.34 -17.80
N ILE A 5 5.06 12.59 -16.60
CA ILE A 5 4.49 12.03 -15.37
C ILE A 5 3.08 12.60 -15.35
N ASP A 6 2.12 11.78 -15.72
CA ASP A 6 0.72 12.16 -15.75
C ASP A 6 0.30 12.48 -14.31
N THR A 7 0.33 13.77 -13.98
CA THR A 7 -0.03 14.30 -12.66
C THR A 7 -1.41 13.87 -12.22
N SER A 8 -2.32 13.54 -13.17
CA SER A 8 -3.65 13.02 -12.85
C SER A 8 -3.62 11.56 -12.38
N ASN A 9 -2.71 10.76 -12.94
CA ASN A 9 -2.45 9.39 -12.47
C ASN A 9 -1.81 9.41 -11.08
N SER A 10 -0.89 10.35 -10.83
CA SER A 10 -0.29 10.53 -9.50
C SER A 10 -1.31 11.02 -8.45
N ALA A 11 -2.21 11.96 -8.81
CA ALA A 11 -3.25 12.45 -7.90
C ALA A 11 -4.30 11.37 -7.57
N SER A 12 -4.75 10.62 -8.59
CA SER A 12 -5.67 9.50 -8.41
C SER A 12 -5.07 8.40 -7.53
N GLY A 13 -3.79 8.06 -7.75
CA GLY A 13 -3.07 7.09 -6.94
C GLY A 13 -2.93 7.54 -5.47
N LEU A 14 -2.64 8.81 -5.24
CA LEU A 14 -2.54 9.37 -3.89
C LEU A 14 -3.90 9.39 -3.17
N ALA A 15 -4.97 9.73 -3.89
CA ALA A 15 -6.33 9.70 -3.35
C ALA A 15 -6.77 8.27 -2.99
N ALA A 16 -6.53 7.31 -3.88
CA ALA A 16 -6.82 5.90 -3.62
C ALA A 16 -6.07 5.37 -2.39
N LEU A 17 -4.77 5.68 -2.28
CA LEU A 17 -3.97 5.30 -1.12
C LEU A 17 -4.52 5.89 0.18
N SER A 18 -4.85 7.18 0.19
CA SER A 18 -5.39 7.87 1.37
C SER A 18 -6.74 7.28 1.82
N ILE A 19 -7.59 6.87 0.88
CA ILE A 19 -8.85 6.17 1.16
C ILE A 19 -8.58 4.81 1.79
N CYS A 20 -7.68 4.02 1.21
CA CYS A 20 -7.32 2.70 1.74
C CYS A 20 -6.71 2.79 3.15
N GLU A 21 -5.84 3.76 3.41
CA GLU A 21 -5.27 4.01 4.73
C GLU A 21 -6.35 4.36 5.75
N SER A 22 -7.25 5.28 5.40
CA SER A 22 -8.37 5.68 6.26
C SER A 22 -9.30 4.50 6.58
N LEU A 23 -9.53 3.62 5.59
CA LEU A 23 -10.33 2.42 5.77
C LEU A 23 -9.65 1.42 6.72
N LEU A 24 -8.36 1.12 6.54
CA LEU A 24 -7.63 0.21 7.42
C LEU A 24 -7.57 0.72 8.86
N LEU A 25 -7.36 2.03 9.03
CA LEU A 25 -7.42 2.67 10.35
C LEU A 25 -8.81 2.54 10.98
N ALA A 26 -9.88 2.81 10.23
CA ALA A 26 -11.25 2.68 10.73
C ALA A 26 -11.59 1.23 11.11
N LEU A 27 -11.19 0.24 10.30
CA LEU A 27 -11.40 -1.17 10.60
C LEU A 27 -10.62 -1.61 11.86
N GLY A 28 -9.40 -1.09 12.05
CA GLY A 28 -8.62 -1.31 13.26
C GLY A 28 -9.24 -0.66 14.50
N ASP A 29 -9.67 0.60 14.38
CA ASP A 29 -10.34 1.36 15.45
C ASP A 29 -11.66 0.68 15.87
N LEU A 30 -12.40 0.10 14.91
CA LEU A 30 -13.61 -0.70 15.16
C LEU A 30 -13.34 -2.15 15.61
N ARG A 31 -12.06 -2.55 15.74
CA ARG A 31 -11.63 -3.92 16.11
C ARG A 31 -12.14 -5.01 15.16
N ILE A 32 -12.40 -4.67 13.90
CA ILE A 32 -12.83 -5.63 12.87
C ILE A 32 -11.62 -6.45 12.39
N ILE A 33 -10.46 -5.80 12.26
CA ILE A 33 -9.19 -6.43 11.89
C ILE A 33 -8.11 -6.08 12.92
N SER A 34 -7.16 -6.99 13.14
CA SER A 34 -5.98 -6.73 13.93
C SER A 34 -4.89 -6.01 13.11
N GLU A 35 -3.88 -5.45 13.78
CA GLU A 35 -2.68 -4.90 13.11
C GLU A 35 -2.01 -5.98 12.24
N LYS A 36 -2.01 -7.24 12.71
CA LYS A 36 -1.47 -8.36 11.95
C LYS A 36 -2.27 -8.60 10.67
N ASP A 37 -3.60 -8.60 10.74
CA ASP A 37 -4.45 -8.82 9.57
C ASP A 37 -4.24 -7.73 8.51
N ALA A 38 -4.10 -6.47 8.94
CA ALA A 38 -3.79 -5.37 8.02
C ALA A 38 -2.42 -5.56 7.34
N ILE A 39 -1.39 -5.95 8.10
CA ILE A 39 -0.04 -6.23 7.55
C ILE A 39 -0.07 -7.42 6.58
N ASP A 40 -0.77 -8.49 6.93
CA ASP A 40 -0.87 -9.70 6.11
C ASP A 40 -1.58 -9.39 4.78
N VAL A 41 -2.70 -8.64 4.81
CA VAL A 41 -3.41 -8.21 3.59
C VAL A 41 -2.52 -7.38 2.66
N ILE A 42 -1.74 -6.44 3.21
CA ILE A 42 -0.82 -5.62 2.41
C ILE A 42 0.32 -6.48 1.85
N THR A 43 0.81 -7.45 2.64
CA THR A 43 1.86 -8.40 2.23
C THR A 43 1.39 -9.32 1.10
N ASP A 44 0.15 -9.79 1.17
CA ASP A 44 -0.46 -10.62 0.14
C ASP A 44 -0.59 -9.82 -1.17
N ALA A 45 -1.02 -8.55 -1.09
CA ALA A 45 -1.06 -7.66 -2.24
C ALA A 45 0.34 -7.45 -2.86
N ALA A 46 1.37 -7.22 -2.02
CA ALA A 46 2.75 -7.03 -2.49
C ALA A 46 3.28 -8.30 -3.18
N THR A 47 2.93 -9.48 -2.64
CA THR A 47 3.29 -10.78 -3.21
C THR A 47 2.59 -11.01 -4.54
N ALA A 48 1.29 -10.72 -4.64
CA ALA A 48 0.53 -10.82 -5.87
C ALA A 48 1.11 -9.94 -6.98
N HIS A 49 1.50 -8.69 -6.66
CA HIS A 49 2.18 -7.82 -7.62
C HIS A 49 3.55 -8.36 -8.04
N ARG A 50 4.35 -8.89 -7.12
CA ARG A 50 5.65 -9.53 -7.45
C ARG A 50 5.46 -10.71 -8.41
N SER A 51 4.53 -11.62 -8.11
CA SER A 51 4.24 -12.79 -8.94
C SER A 51 3.69 -12.40 -10.32
N ALA A 52 2.78 -11.42 -10.39
CA ALA A 52 2.27 -10.91 -11.67
C ALA A 52 3.36 -10.20 -12.49
N GLY A 53 4.33 -9.57 -11.83
CA GLY A 53 5.48 -8.94 -12.49
C GLY A 53 6.41 -9.92 -13.21
N GLU A 54 6.29 -11.24 -12.99
CA GLU A 54 7.09 -12.24 -13.70
C GLU A 54 6.51 -12.61 -15.08
N THR A 55 5.21 -12.38 -15.28
CA THR A 55 4.46 -12.82 -16.47
C THR A 55 3.75 -11.69 -17.22
N SER A 56 3.71 -10.49 -16.64
CA SER A 56 3.01 -9.32 -17.19
C SER A 56 3.88 -8.51 -18.17
N GLU A 57 3.27 -7.94 -19.21
CA GLU A 57 3.91 -6.94 -20.09
C GLU A 57 4.27 -5.64 -19.34
N HIS A 58 3.70 -5.44 -18.15
CA HIS A 58 3.91 -4.28 -17.30
C HIS A 58 4.73 -4.60 -16.03
N VAL A 59 5.79 -5.40 -16.15
CA VAL A 59 6.70 -5.78 -15.05
C VAL A 59 7.10 -4.60 -14.17
N ALA A 60 7.48 -3.47 -14.78
CA ALA A 60 7.94 -2.29 -14.07
C ALA A 60 6.85 -1.70 -13.14
N LEU A 61 5.61 -1.62 -13.63
CA LEU A 61 4.47 -1.12 -12.86
C LEU A 61 4.15 -2.03 -11.67
N HIS A 62 4.16 -3.35 -11.89
CA HIS A 62 3.94 -4.31 -10.82
C HIS A 62 5.04 -4.27 -9.74
N ARG A 63 6.31 -4.09 -10.14
CA ARG A 63 7.42 -3.92 -9.20
C ARG A 63 7.30 -2.62 -8.40
N GLU A 64 6.91 -1.52 -9.04
CA GLU A 64 6.70 -0.24 -8.37
C GLU A 64 5.55 -0.32 -7.35
N ALA A 65 4.44 -0.97 -7.72
CA ALA A 65 3.32 -1.21 -6.81
C ALA A 65 3.75 -2.03 -5.58
N ALA A 66 4.50 -3.12 -5.77
CA ALA A 66 5.03 -3.91 -4.66
C ALA A 66 5.94 -3.08 -3.74
N ALA A 67 6.83 -2.26 -4.32
CA ALA A 67 7.72 -1.38 -3.55
C ALA A 67 6.96 -0.30 -2.75
N ILE A 68 5.83 0.21 -3.28
CA ILE A 68 4.95 1.12 -2.54
C ILE A 68 4.33 0.40 -1.33
N LEU A 69 3.82 -0.82 -1.52
CA LEU A 69 3.22 -1.63 -0.46
C LEU A 69 4.22 -1.97 0.66
N ASP A 70 5.46 -2.33 0.30
CA ASP A 70 6.52 -2.57 1.29
C ASP A 70 6.84 -1.31 2.12
N ARG A 71 6.84 -0.12 1.51
CA ARG A 71 7.03 1.15 2.23
C ARG A 71 5.88 1.47 3.17
N ILE A 72 4.65 1.13 2.80
CA ILE A 72 3.47 1.32 3.66
C ILE A 72 3.59 0.46 4.93
N ILE A 73 4.00 -0.80 4.79
CA ILE A 73 4.28 -1.70 5.92
C ILE A 73 5.37 -1.12 6.82
N ALA A 74 6.49 -0.67 6.23
CA ALA A 74 7.63 -0.16 6.98
C ALA A 74 7.33 1.15 7.72
N GLY A 75 6.54 2.05 7.11
CA GLY A 75 6.14 3.32 7.71
C GLY A 75 5.09 3.18 8.81
N GLY A 76 4.31 2.09 8.80
CA GLY A 76 3.20 1.90 9.74
C GLY A 76 2.06 2.90 9.53
N ASN A 77 1.98 3.57 8.37
CA ASN A 77 0.97 4.59 8.07
C ASN A 77 -0.46 4.05 8.14
N SER A 78 -0.63 2.74 7.90
CA SER A 78 -1.94 2.07 7.89
C SER A 78 -2.37 1.52 9.24
N VAL A 79 -1.53 1.62 10.27
CA VAL A 79 -1.79 1.05 11.61
C VAL A 79 -1.48 2.09 12.68
N ARG A 80 -2.39 2.29 13.64
CA ARG A 80 -2.09 3.12 14.81
C ARG A 80 -1.08 2.42 15.69
N ARG A 81 0.19 2.44 15.30
CA ARG A 81 1.27 1.99 16.19
C ARG A 81 1.34 2.99 17.33
N SER A 82 0.85 2.59 18.49
CA SER A 82 0.99 3.38 19.71
C SER A 82 2.48 3.64 19.90
N ARG A 83 2.91 4.89 19.73
CA ARG A 83 4.31 5.26 19.97
C ARG A 83 4.59 4.95 21.44
N PRO A 84 5.61 4.14 21.79
CA PRO A 84 5.94 3.94 23.19
C PRO A 84 6.27 5.30 23.79
N VAL A 85 5.53 5.68 24.83
CA VAL A 85 5.84 6.83 25.66
C VAL A 85 7.21 6.54 26.28
N ARG A 86 8.22 7.32 25.89
CA ARG A 86 9.53 7.29 26.53
C ARG A 86 9.44 7.87 27.94
#